data_AF-A0A6I0DIJ2-F1
#
_entry.id   AF-A0A6I0DIJ2-F1
#
_cell.length_a   1.000
_cell.length_b   1.000
_cell.length_c   1.000
_cell.angle_alpha   90.00
_cell.angle_beta   90.00
_cell.angle_gamma   90.00
#
_symmetry.space_group_name_H-M   'P 1'
#
loop_
_entity.id
_entity.type
_entity.pdbx_description
1 polymer ?
#
loop_
_entity_poly.entity_id
_entity_poly.type
_entity_poly.pdbx_seq_one_letter_code
_entity_poly.pdbx_strand_id
1 'polypeptide(L)'
;MPPPPANDPNFIVHSLHDVNDQLAHGRPFFVDIARDGLVIYEAPGFPLIEPKPLAPEVAKAEARRHFDHWFPGADRFLKLATVAIDDGFRNEAAFLLHQTAERLYHCILLVLALYSPKSHRLTFLRSQAERLAPQLIAAWPRDTKFARRCFTRLDRAYVDARYSPAYEITGEELSWLLVRVKALQEAVAAICAERLAPEGQAATWTYDNIVTAQIAIGILNQARGMISARLHEIKDTNPALAKTLRDKRRELLALQETINPDDPDTAKAITATWGSRVKDDARFWLEL
;
A
#
# COMPACT_ATOMS: atom_id res chain seq x y z
N MET A 1 -6.86 -35.33 16.98
CA MET A 1 -6.78 -34.07 16.22
C MET A 1 -7.30 -34.34 14.82
N PRO A 2 -8.27 -33.58 14.29
CA PRO A 2 -8.55 -33.64 12.86
C PRO A 2 -7.31 -33.16 12.10
N PRO A 3 -7.02 -33.72 10.90
CA PRO A 3 -5.93 -33.22 10.08
C PRO A 3 -6.15 -31.73 9.78
N PRO A 4 -5.08 -30.92 9.65
CA PRO A 4 -5.23 -29.55 9.17
C PRO A 4 -6.01 -29.57 7.85
N PRO A 5 -6.93 -28.63 7.61
CA PRO A 5 -7.67 -28.57 6.36
C PRO A 5 -6.66 -28.57 5.22
N ALA A 6 -6.85 -29.47 4.25
CA ALA A 6 -6.05 -29.47 3.03
C ALA A 6 -6.18 -28.07 2.42
N ASN A 7 -5.06 -27.39 2.21
CA ASN A 7 -5.08 -26.15 1.44
C ASN A 7 -5.56 -26.53 0.03
N ASP A 8 -6.70 -25.98 -0.38
CA ASP A 8 -7.17 -26.15 -1.75
C ASP A 8 -6.05 -25.77 -2.72
N PRO A 9 -5.76 -26.61 -3.74
CA PRO A 9 -4.72 -26.28 -4.71
C PRO A 9 -5.10 -24.98 -5.43
N ASN A 10 -4.19 -24.00 -5.38
CA ASN A 10 -4.32 -22.78 -6.15
C ASN A 10 -3.67 -22.99 -7.52
N PHE A 11 -4.46 -22.90 -8.57
CA PHE A 11 -3.98 -23.02 -9.94
C PHE A 11 -3.61 -21.64 -10.50
N ILE A 12 -2.45 -21.56 -11.13
CA ILE A 12 -2.07 -20.44 -12.00
C ILE A 12 -2.16 -20.97 -13.43
N VAL A 13 -3.01 -20.35 -14.25
CA VAL A 13 -3.31 -20.84 -15.60
C VAL A 13 -2.86 -19.79 -16.61
N HIS A 14 -1.98 -20.21 -17.52
CA HIS A 14 -1.52 -19.44 -18.67
C HIS A 14 -1.71 -20.25 -19.95
N SER A 15 -1.95 -19.57 -21.07
CA SER A 15 -1.86 -20.23 -22.37
C SER A 15 -0.39 -20.53 -22.68
N LEU A 16 -0.13 -21.55 -23.50
CA LEU A 16 1.23 -21.85 -23.95
C LEU A 16 1.88 -20.62 -24.63
N HIS A 17 1.09 -19.88 -25.41
CA HIS A 17 1.57 -18.67 -26.08
C HIS A 17 2.02 -17.60 -25.07
N ASP A 18 1.26 -17.38 -23.99
CA ASP A 18 1.65 -16.44 -22.93
C ASP A 18 2.92 -16.92 -22.23
N VAL A 19 2.99 -18.20 -21.83
CA VAL A 19 4.20 -18.76 -21.20
C VAL A 19 5.44 -18.56 -22.09
N ASN A 20 5.32 -18.89 -23.38
CA ASN A 20 6.41 -18.72 -24.33
C ASN A 20 6.78 -17.25 -24.55
N ASP A 21 5.81 -16.34 -24.61
CA ASP A 21 6.11 -14.90 -24.69
C ASP A 21 6.88 -14.42 -23.44
N GLN A 22 6.47 -14.83 -22.24
CA GLN A 22 7.16 -14.46 -21.01
C GLN A 22 8.58 -15.07 -20.91
N LEU A 23 8.77 -16.30 -21.40
CA LEU A 23 10.10 -16.92 -21.51
C LEU A 23 10.99 -16.17 -22.51
N ALA A 24 10.43 -15.71 -23.64
CA ALA A 24 11.16 -14.93 -24.64
C ALA A 24 11.66 -13.60 -24.08
N HIS A 25 10.94 -13.03 -23.12
CA HIS A 25 11.30 -11.81 -22.40
C HIS A 25 12.11 -12.07 -21.13
N GLY A 26 12.43 -13.32 -20.81
CA GLY A 26 13.25 -13.67 -19.64
C GLY A 26 12.59 -13.39 -18.30
N ARG A 27 11.24 -13.46 -18.22
CA ARG A 27 10.52 -13.18 -16.97
C ARG A 27 10.93 -14.16 -15.85
N PRO A 28 11.46 -13.68 -14.71
CA PRO A 28 12.00 -14.54 -13.66
C PRO A 28 11.02 -15.64 -13.21
N PHE A 29 9.76 -15.29 -12.97
CA PHE A 29 8.73 -16.26 -12.57
C PHE A 29 8.58 -17.44 -13.55
N PHE A 30 8.58 -17.18 -14.86
CA PHE A 30 8.41 -18.23 -15.88
C PHE A 30 9.71 -18.99 -16.11
N VAL A 31 10.85 -18.30 -16.06
CA VAL A 31 12.18 -18.92 -16.12
C VAL A 31 12.35 -19.92 -14.99
N ASP A 32 12.00 -19.52 -13.76
CA ASP A 32 12.13 -20.38 -12.57
C ASP A 32 11.18 -21.59 -12.65
N ILE A 33 9.95 -21.42 -13.14
CA ILE A 33 9.03 -22.55 -13.37
C ILE A 33 9.57 -23.51 -14.44
N ALA A 34 10.08 -23.00 -15.56
CA ALA A 34 10.60 -23.85 -16.63
C ALA A 34 11.88 -24.60 -16.21
N ARG A 35 12.70 -24.00 -15.34
CA ARG A 35 13.95 -24.58 -14.84
C ARG A 35 13.74 -25.54 -13.67
N ASP A 36 12.95 -25.14 -12.68
CA ASP A 36 12.83 -25.83 -11.39
C ASP A 36 11.51 -26.61 -11.23
N GLY A 37 10.57 -26.42 -12.16
CA GLY A 37 9.25 -27.05 -12.12
C GLY A 37 9.31 -28.55 -12.41
N LEU A 38 8.42 -29.30 -11.75
CA LEU A 38 8.22 -30.72 -12.04
C LEU A 38 7.14 -30.88 -13.12
N VAL A 39 7.51 -31.44 -14.28
CA VAL A 39 6.55 -31.73 -15.36
C VAL A 39 5.66 -32.89 -14.94
N ILE A 40 4.36 -32.60 -14.77
CA ILE A 40 3.34 -33.61 -14.46
C ILE A 40 2.75 -34.19 -15.76
N TYR A 41 2.64 -33.36 -16.80
CA TYR A 41 2.11 -33.73 -18.10
C TYR A 41 2.66 -32.79 -19.18
N GLU A 42 2.96 -33.33 -20.36
CA GLU A 42 3.39 -32.58 -21.54
C GLU A 42 2.69 -33.13 -22.80
N ALA A 43 2.08 -32.24 -23.59
CA ALA A 43 1.46 -32.61 -24.86
C ALA A 43 2.51 -32.59 -25.99
N PRO A 44 2.60 -33.64 -26.83
CA PRO A 44 3.55 -33.66 -27.95
C PRO A 44 3.33 -32.51 -28.94
N GLY A 45 4.42 -31.90 -29.41
CA GLY A 45 4.39 -30.85 -30.44
C GLY A 45 4.24 -29.43 -29.91
N PHE A 46 4.26 -29.23 -28.58
CA PHE A 46 4.06 -27.93 -27.93
C PHE A 46 5.17 -27.59 -26.92
N PRO A 47 6.44 -27.55 -27.33
CA PRO A 47 7.54 -27.31 -26.41
C PRO A 47 7.51 -25.89 -25.82
N LEU A 48 8.02 -25.74 -24.60
CA LEU A 48 8.40 -24.44 -24.07
C LEU A 48 9.62 -23.91 -24.81
N ILE A 49 9.67 -22.62 -25.08
CA ILE A 49 10.86 -22.01 -25.68
C ILE A 49 11.97 -21.84 -24.65
N GLU A 50 13.22 -21.83 -25.11
CA GLU A 50 14.35 -21.52 -24.23
C GLU A 50 14.27 -20.07 -23.73
N PRO A 51 14.34 -19.85 -22.40
CA PRO A 51 14.26 -18.51 -21.86
C PRO A 51 15.47 -17.66 -22.24
N LYS A 52 15.22 -16.40 -22.62
CA LYS A 52 16.29 -15.44 -22.86
C LYS A 52 16.73 -14.77 -21.55
N PRO A 53 18.01 -14.42 -21.39
CA PRO A 53 18.45 -13.65 -20.24
C PRO A 53 17.81 -12.26 -20.27
N LEU A 54 17.25 -11.83 -19.14
CA LEU A 54 16.76 -10.47 -18.96
C LEU A 54 17.87 -9.63 -18.32
N ALA A 55 18.30 -8.58 -19.02
CA ALA A 55 19.33 -7.68 -18.51
C ALA A 55 18.84 -6.97 -17.23
N PRO A 56 19.67 -6.85 -16.16
CA PRO A 56 19.27 -6.23 -14.89
C PRO A 56 18.66 -4.83 -15.03
N GLU A 57 19.23 -4.00 -15.91
CA GLU A 57 18.74 -2.65 -16.19
C GLU A 57 17.35 -2.64 -16.84
N VAL A 58 17.06 -3.61 -17.72
CA VAL A 58 15.74 -3.74 -18.34
C VAL A 58 14.72 -4.20 -17.30
N ALA A 59 15.06 -5.20 -16.49
CA ALA A 59 14.21 -5.67 -15.40
C ALA A 59 13.86 -4.54 -14.41
N LYS A 60 14.85 -3.72 -14.08
CA LYS A 60 14.68 -2.58 -13.17
C LYS A 60 13.82 -1.47 -13.78
N ALA A 61 14.03 -1.13 -15.05
CA ALA A 61 13.20 -0.16 -15.75
C ALA A 61 11.73 -0.61 -15.82
N GLU A 62 11.47 -1.90 -16.01
CA GLU A 62 10.11 -2.45 -15.99
C GLU A 62 9.51 -2.47 -14.58
N ALA A 63 10.27 -2.88 -13.56
CA ALA A 63 9.84 -2.80 -12.17
C ALA A 63 9.47 -1.36 -11.78
N ARG A 64 10.25 -0.36 -12.23
CA ARG A 64 9.94 1.06 -12.04
C ARG A 64 8.60 1.43 -12.69
N ARG A 65 8.37 1.05 -13.95
CA ARG A 65 7.10 1.30 -14.64
C ARG A 65 5.91 0.66 -13.91
N HIS A 66 6.08 -0.53 -13.34
CA HIS A 66 5.04 -1.16 -12.53
C HIS A 66 4.75 -0.37 -11.26
N PHE A 67 5.77 0.06 -10.53
CA PHE A 67 5.60 0.90 -9.35
C PHE A 67 4.84 2.21 -9.67
N ASP A 68 5.29 2.93 -10.70
CA ASP A 68 4.72 4.22 -11.11
C ASP A 68 3.27 4.08 -11.61
N HIS A 69 2.89 2.90 -12.10
CA HIS A 69 1.51 2.62 -12.50
C HIS A 69 0.61 2.24 -11.30
N TRP A 70 1.04 1.29 -10.48
CA TRP A 70 0.18 0.66 -9.47
C TRP A 70 0.12 1.44 -8.16
N PHE A 71 1.25 1.94 -7.67
CA PHE A 71 1.34 2.56 -6.36
C PHE A 71 0.51 3.87 -6.27
N PRO A 72 0.60 4.81 -7.23
CA PRO A 72 -0.25 6.01 -7.20
C PRO A 72 -1.74 5.68 -7.31
N GLY A 73 -2.08 4.54 -7.94
CA GLY A 73 -3.44 4.01 -7.95
C GLY A 73 -3.91 3.65 -6.54
N ALA A 74 -3.10 2.90 -5.78
CA ALA A 74 -3.42 2.55 -4.40
C ALA A 74 -3.64 3.81 -3.53
N ASP A 75 -2.79 4.83 -3.65
CA ASP A 75 -2.91 6.09 -2.89
C ASP A 75 -4.26 6.78 -3.12
N ARG A 76 -4.70 6.84 -4.38
CA ARG A 76 -6.00 7.43 -4.73
C ARG A 76 -7.16 6.65 -4.10
N PHE A 77 -7.12 5.32 -4.16
CA PHE A 77 -8.16 4.48 -3.55
C PHE A 77 -8.19 4.60 -2.03
N LEU A 78 -7.03 4.70 -1.37
CA LEU A 78 -6.94 4.90 0.07
C LEU A 78 -7.51 6.25 0.50
N LYS A 79 -7.23 7.31 -0.27
CA LYS A 79 -7.81 8.64 -0.05
C LYS A 79 -9.33 8.60 -0.16
N LEU A 80 -9.87 7.95 -1.20
CA LEU A 80 -11.31 7.79 -1.36
C LEU A 80 -11.93 6.96 -0.24
N ALA A 81 -11.26 5.89 0.21
CA ALA A 81 -11.70 5.09 1.34
C ALA A 81 -11.81 5.93 2.63
N THR A 82 -10.84 6.82 2.87
CA THR A 82 -10.86 7.72 4.03
C THR A 82 -12.08 8.64 3.99
N VAL A 83 -12.36 9.26 2.84
CA VAL A 83 -13.56 10.10 2.65
C VAL A 83 -14.84 9.29 2.87
N ALA A 84 -14.92 8.08 2.31
CA ALA A 84 -16.09 7.20 2.49
C ALA A 84 -16.31 6.80 3.95
N ILE A 85 -15.24 6.63 4.74
CA ILE A 85 -15.34 6.39 6.20
C ILE A 85 -15.91 7.62 6.90
N ASP A 86 -15.38 8.80 6.59
CA ASP A 86 -15.79 10.07 7.22
C ASP A 86 -17.27 10.40 6.93
N ASP A 87 -17.74 10.10 5.70
CA ASP A 87 -19.12 10.31 5.27
C ASP A 87 -20.07 9.17 5.70
N GLY A 88 -19.57 8.11 6.34
CA GLY A 88 -20.37 6.98 6.83
C GLY A 88 -20.77 5.95 5.76
N PHE A 89 -20.19 6.01 4.56
CA PHE A 89 -20.38 5.05 3.47
C PHE A 89 -19.57 3.77 3.70
N ARG A 90 -20.01 2.96 4.67
CA ARG A 90 -19.24 1.84 5.22
C ARG A 90 -18.90 0.75 4.21
N ASN A 91 -19.84 0.40 3.35
CA ASN A 91 -19.66 -0.68 2.38
C ASN A 91 -18.71 -0.23 1.26
N GLU A 92 -18.88 1.00 0.78
CA GLU A 92 -18.00 1.67 -0.18
C GLU A 92 -16.59 1.82 0.38
N ALA A 93 -16.45 2.23 1.65
CA ALA A 93 -15.17 2.29 2.34
C ALA A 93 -14.47 0.93 2.37
N ALA A 94 -15.17 -0.14 2.75
CA ALA A 94 -14.61 -1.49 2.78
C ALA A 94 -14.17 -1.96 1.38
N PHE A 95 -14.98 -1.67 0.36
CA PHE A 95 -14.65 -1.95 -1.04
C PHE A 95 -13.39 -1.20 -1.50
N LEU A 96 -13.29 0.10 -1.19
CA LEU A 96 -12.14 0.92 -1.56
C LEU A 96 -10.86 0.49 -0.82
N LEU A 97 -10.97 0.08 0.45
CA LEU A 97 -9.85 -0.51 1.21
C LEU A 97 -9.41 -1.85 0.59
N HIS A 98 -10.35 -2.69 0.14
CA HIS A 98 -10.01 -3.92 -0.58
C HIS A 98 -9.22 -3.59 -1.85
N GLN A 99 -9.72 -2.67 -2.67
CA GLN A 99 -9.04 -2.30 -3.91
C GLN A 99 -7.67 -1.68 -3.67
N THR A 100 -7.50 -0.94 -2.57
CA THR A 100 -6.20 -0.42 -2.15
C THR A 100 -5.23 -1.57 -1.85
N ALA A 101 -5.63 -2.53 -1.01
CA ALA A 101 -4.79 -3.68 -0.66
C ALA A 101 -4.43 -4.54 -1.89
N GLU A 102 -5.40 -4.80 -2.78
CA GLU A 102 -5.20 -5.52 -4.03
C GLU A 102 -4.12 -4.85 -4.89
N ARG A 103 -4.22 -3.53 -5.08
CA ARG A 103 -3.24 -2.74 -5.86
C ARG A 103 -1.85 -2.78 -5.25
N LEU A 104 -1.75 -2.69 -3.93
CA LEU A 104 -0.47 -2.77 -3.23
C LEU A 104 0.19 -4.15 -3.42
N TYR A 105 -0.59 -5.23 -3.37
CA TYR A 105 -0.04 -6.56 -3.66
C TYR A 105 0.36 -6.72 -5.12
N HIS A 106 -0.44 -6.26 -6.08
CA HIS A 106 -0.03 -6.25 -7.48
C HIS A 106 1.25 -5.45 -7.69
N CYS A 107 1.35 -4.27 -7.07
CA CYS A 107 2.54 -3.44 -7.13
C CYS A 107 3.79 -4.20 -6.67
N ILE A 108 3.78 -4.76 -5.46
CA ILE A 108 4.98 -5.41 -4.92
C ILE A 108 5.33 -6.69 -5.68
N LEU A 109 4.35 -7.50 -6.08
CA LEU A 109 4.59 -8.72 -6.85
C LEU A 109 5.24 -8.39 -8.20
N LEU A 110 4.73 -7.37 -8.90
CA LEU A 110 5.31 -6.92 -10.17
C LEU A 110 6.69 -6.28 -9.99
N VAL A 111 6.93 -5.52 -8.92
CA VAL A 111 8.24 -4.90 -8.67
C VAL A 111 9.31 -5.95 -8.33
N LEU A 112 8.96 -6.94 -7.52
CA LEU A 112 9.92 -7.95 -7.05
C LEU A 112 10.14 -9.08 -8.06
N ALA A 113 9.08 -9.52 -8.76
CA ALA A 113 9.11 -10.72 -9.60
C ALA A 113 8.76 -10.47 -11.07
N LEU A 114 8.44 -9.23 -11.47
CA LEU A 114 7.92 -8.88 -12.82
C LEU A 114 6.71 -9.74 -13.22
N TYR A 115 5.98 -10.23 -12.22
CA TYR A 115 4.82 -11.08 -12.41
C TYR A 115 3.83 -10.86 -11.28
N SER A 116 2.57 -10.82 -11.63
CA SER A 116 1.48 -10.94 -10.68
C SER A 116 0.37 -11.79 -11.27
N PRO A 117 -0.22 -12.71 -10.48
CA PRO A 117 -1.37 -13.47 -10.96
C PRO A 117 -2.57 -12.56 -11.18
N LYS A 118 -3.40 -12.92 -12.16
CA LYS A 118 -4.68 -12.26 -12.46
C LYS A 118 -5.76 -12.75 -11.46
N SER A 119 -5.76 -12.19 -10.26
CA SER A 119 -6.69 -12.55 -9.20
C SER A 119 -7.04 -11.34 -8.35
N HIS A 120 -8.30 -11.28 -7.89
CA HIS A 120 -8.76 -10.28 -6.92
C HIS A 120 -8.82 -10.83 -5.48
N ARG A 121 -8.43 -12.10 -5.26
CA ARG A 121 -8.49 -12.73 -3.94
C ARG A 121 -7.32 -12.24 -3.09
N LEU A 122 -7.57 -11.41 -2.07
CA LEU A 122 -6.51 -10.87 -1.22
C LEU A 122 -5.78 -11.96 -0.47
N THR A 123 -6.50 -13.00 -0.01
CA THR A 123 -5.87 -14.18 0.62
C THR A 123 -4.78 -14.82 -0.26
N PHE A 124 -5.01 -14.90 -1.58
CA PHE A 124 -4.04 -15.43 -2.53
C PHE A 124 -2.91 -14.43 -2.82
N LEU A 125 -3.24 -13.19 -3.16
CA LEU A 125 -2.22 -12.16 -3.43
C LEU A 125 -1.29 -11.92 -2.23
N ARG A 126 -1.86 -11.89 -1.02
CA ARG A 126 -1.14 -11.76 0.24
C ARG A 126 -0.16 -12.90 0.45
N SER A 127 -0.56 -14.15 0.23
CA SER A 127 0.33 -15.29 0.46
C SER A 127 1.49 -15.32 -0.53
N GLN A 128 1.25 -14.92 -1.78
CA GLN A 128 2.32 -14.74 -2.77
C GLN A 128 3.29 -13.63 -2.35
N ALA A 129 2.77 -12.48 -1.92
CA ALA A 129 3.57 -11.32 -1.54
C ALA A 129 4.38 -11.56 -0.26
N GLU A 130 3.78 -12.18 0.77
CA GLU A 130 4.46 -12.54 2.03
C GLU A 130 5.61 -13.54 1.81
N ARG A 131 5.54 -14.40 0.77
CA ARG A 131 6.66 -15.28 0.42
C ARG A 131 7.84 -14.55 -0.22
N LEU A 132 7.58 -13.51 -1.02
CA LEU A 132 8.64 -12.70 -1.64
C LEU A 132 9.20 -11.65 -0.66
N ALA A 133 8.35 -11.14 0.23
CA ALA A 133 8.68 -10.11 1.19
C ALA A 133 8.06 -10.44 2.57
N PRO A 134 8.74 -11.25 3.40
CA PRO A 134 8.26 -11.67 4.72
C PRO A 134 7.91 -10.52 5.68
N GLN A 135 8.52 -9.35 5.51
CA GLN A 135 8.21 -8.13 6.26
C GLN A 135 6.73 -7.72 6.15
N LEU A 136 6.02 -8.10 5.08
CA LEU A 136 4.59 -7.83 4.92
C LEU A 136 3.70 -8.63 5.87
N ILE A 137 4.20 -9.70 6.51
CA ILE A 137 3.42 -10.49 7.48
C ILE A 137 2.94 -9.59 8.63
N ALA A 138 3.78 -8.63 9.04
CA ALA A 138 3.47 -7.68 10.09
C ALA A 138 2.29 -6.77 9.75
N ALA A 139 1.93 -6.60 8.46
CA ALA A 139 0.81 -5.77 8.01
C ALA A 139 -0.56 -6.31 8.48
N TRP A 140 -0.66 -7.61 8.81
CA TRP A 140 -1.92 -8.25 9.16
C TRP A 140 -1.75 -9.23 10.34
N PRO A 141 -1.78 -8.74 11.59
CA PRO A 141 -1.75 -9.57 12.79
C PRO A 141 -2.85 -10.64 12.77
N ARG A 142 -2.53 -11.85 13.24
CA ARG A 142 -3.44 -13.02 13.24
C ARG A 142 -3.77 -13.53 14.65
N ASP A 143 -3.31 -12.80 15.65
CA ASP A 143 -3.34 -13.12 17.09
C ASP A 143 -4.74 -13.01 17.68
N THR A 144 -5.55 -12.05 17.23
CA THR A 144 -6.90 -11.84 17.76
C THR A 144 -8.01 -12.35 16.84
N LYS A 145 -9.15 -12.76 17.43
CA LYS A 145 -10.38 -13.06 16.66
C LYS A 145 -10.86 -11.83 15.88
N PHE A 146 -10.71 -10.65 16.45
CA PHE A 146 -11.07 -9.38 15.83
C PHE A 146 -10.28 -9.13 14.54
N ALA A 147 -8.95 -9.25 14.58
CA ALA A 147 -8.09 -9.04 13.42
C ALA A 147 -8.42 -10.02 12.28
N ARG A 148 -8.62 -11.31 12.60
CA ARG A 148 -9.03 -12.32 11.61
C ARG A 148 -10.38 -11.98 10.98
N ARG A 149 -11.38 -11.59 11.79
CA ARG A 149 -12.70 -11.19 11.30
C ARG A 149 -12.64 -9.96 10.39
N CYS A 150 -11.88 -8.93 10.77
CA CYS A 150 -11.69 -7.74 9.95
C CYS A 150 -11.10 -8.09 8.59
N PHE A 151 -10.04 -8.91 8.55
CA PHE A 151 -9.44 -9.33 7.28
C PHE A 151 -10.41 -10.15 6.43
N THR A 152 -11.19 -11.07 7.03
CA THR A 152 -12.25 -11.80 6.29
C THR A 152 -13.29 -10.85 5.71
N ARG A 153 -13.69 -9.80 6.43
CA ARG A 153 -14.63 -8.79 5.92
C ARG A 153 -14.04 -7.99 4.76
N LEU A 154 -12.74 -7.65 4.83
CA LEU A 154 -12.02 -6.98 3.76
C LEU A 154 -11.93 -7.86 2.50
N ASP A 155 -11.53 -9.12 2.63
CA ASP A 155 -11.39 -10.06 1.50
C ASP A 155 -12.71 -10.24 0.76
N ARG A 156 -13.83 -10.31 1.50
CA ARG A 156 -15.18 -10.42 0.93
C ARG A 156 -15.75 -9.12 0.36
N ALA A 157 -15.21 -7.96 0.74
CA ALA A 157 -15.76 -6.65 0.38
C ALA A 157 -15.81 -6.39 -1.13
N TYR A 158 -14.93 -7.03 -1.91
CA TYR A 158 -14.94 -6.89 -3.38
C TYR A 158 -16.29 -7.26 -3.99
N VAL A 159 -16.90 -8.37 -3.56
CA VAL A 159 -18.20 -8.82 -4.07
C VAL A 159 -19.31 -8.39 -3.12
N ASP A 160 -19.18 -8.72 -1.85
CA ASP A 160 -20.32 -8.68 -0.93
C ASP A 160 -20.75 -7.25 -0.60
N ALA A 161 -19.83 -6.30 -0.52
CA ALA A 161 -20.18 -4.91 -0.18
C ALA A 161 -21.09 -4.24 -1.22
N ARG A 162 -21.09 -4.74 -2.46
CA ARG A 162 -21.90 -4.21 -3.58
C ARG A 162 -23.19 -4.99 -3.81
N TYR A 163 -23.16 -6.30 -3.57
CA TYR A 163 -24.23 -7.20 -4.01
C TYR A 163 -24.95 -7.91 -2.87
N SER A 164 -24.36 -7.98 -1.67
CA SER A 164 -24.96 -8.70 -0.55
C SER A 164 -25.65 -7.74 0.41
N PRO A 165 -26.98 -7.87 0.61
CA PRO A 165 -27.69 -7.10 1.63
C PRO A 165 -27.29 -7.51 3.06
N ALA A 166 -26.61 -8.64 3.23
CA ALA A 166 -26.12 -9.15 4.52
C ALA A 166 -24.66 -8.75 4.80
N TYR A 167 -24.02 -7.97 3.93
CA TYR A 167 -22.68 -7.45 4.20
C TYR A 167 -22.78 -6.33 5.23
N GLU A 168 -22.19 -6.58 6.39
CA GLU A 168 -22.10 -5.61 7.48
C GLU A 168 -20.64 -5.49 7.92
N ILE A 169 -20.24 -4.25 8.16
CA ILE A 169 -18.95 -3.89 8.74
C ILE A 169 -19.14 -2.70 9.68
N THR A 170 -18.51 -2.74 10.86
CA THR A 170 -18.65 -1.67 11.85
C THR A 170 -17.64 -0.54 11.59
N GLY A 171 -17.89 0.64 12.16
CA GLY A 171 -16.93 1.76 12.11
C GLY A 171 -15.60 1.44 12.80
N GLU A 172 -15.64 0.63 13.86
CA GLU A 172 -14.43 0.13 14.55
C GLU A 172 -13.61 -0.79 13.63
N GLU A 173 -14.27 -1.73 12.95
CA GLU A 173 -13.62 -2.64 11.99
C GLU A 173 -13.01 -1.86 10.81
N LEU A 174 -13.72 -0.86 10.27
CA LEU A 174 -13.19 0.03 9.21
C LEU A 174 -11.98 0.85 9.67
N SER A 175 -12.05 1.43 10.87
CA SER A 175 -10.95 2.21 11.43
C SER A 175 -9.70 1.33 11.59
N TRP A 176 -9.89 0.10 12.08
CA TRP A 176 -8.80 -0.86 12.18
C TRP A 176 -8.24 -1.24 10.81
N LEU A 177 -9.10 -1.54 9.83
CA LEU A 177 -8.67 -1.86 8.47
C LEU A 177 -7.91 -0.71 7.81
N LEU A 178 -8.34 0.53 8.00
CA LEU A 178 -7.65 1.71 7.47
C LEU A 178 -6.20 1.79 8.00
N VAL A 179 -6.01 1.60 9.31
CA VAL A 179 -4.67 1.56 9.91
C VAL A 179 -3.83 0.42 9.32
N ARG A 180 -4.40 -0.77 9.14
CA ARG A 180 -3.66 -1.92 8.58
C ARG A 180 -3.31 -1.74 7.10
N VAL A 181 -4.20 -1.17 6.30
CA VAL A 181 -3.93 -0.88 4.89
C VAL A 181 -2.88 0.22 4.73
N LYS A 182 -2.85 1.23 5.62
CA LYS A 182 -1.75 2.20 5.68
C LYS A 182 -0.41 1.55 6.01
N ALA A 183 -0.38 0.67 7.01
CA ALA A 183 0.84 -0.09 7.34
C ALA A 183 1.31 -0.97 6.17
N LEU A 184 0.38 -1.57 5.41
CA LEU A 184 0.70 -2.31 4.18
C LEU A 184 1.29 -1.39 3.11
N GLN A 185 0.69 -0.21 2.90
CA GLN A 185 1.16 0.79 1.93
C GLN A 185 2.58 1.25 2.24
N GLU A 186 2.87 1.59 3.51
CA GLU A 186 4.19 2.00 3.97
C GLU A 186 5.24 0.91 3.76
N ALA A 187 4.90 -0.34 4.11
CA ALA A 187 5.79 -1.48 3.89
C ALA A 187 6.06 -1.69 2.40
N VAL A 188 5.03 -1.68 1.54
CA VAL A 188 5.19 -1.82 0.08
C VAL A 188 6.05 -0.70 -0.49
N ALA A 189 5.84 0.55 -0.06
CA ALA A 189 6.64 1.69 -0.49
C ALA A 189 8.12 1.49 -0.16
N ALA A 190 8.44 1.12 1.08
CA ALA A 190 9.81 0.91 1.53
C ALA A 190 10.52 -0.19 0.73
N ILE A 191 9.86 -1.33 0.54
CA ILE A 191 10.43 -2.48 -0.18
C ILE A 191 10.64 -2.16 -1.66
N CYS A 192 9.67 -1.49 -2.29
CA CYS A 192 9.81 -1.10 -3.68
C CYS A 192 10.91 -0.05 -3.86
N ALA A 193 11.04 0.90 -2.92
CA ALA A 193 12.11 1.89 -2.96
C ALA A 193 13.49 1.23 -2.90
N GLU A 194 13.69 0.29 -1.96
CA GLU A 194 14.93 -0.49 -1.85
C GLU A 194 15.23 -1.27 -3.14
N ARG A 195 14.23 -1.98 -3.67
CA ARG A 195 14.39 -2.77 -4.91
C ARG A 195 14.76 -1.94 -6.14
N LEU A 196 14.28 -0.70 -6.20
CA LEU A 196 14.41 0.18 -7.36
C LEU A 196 15.56 1.20 -7.22
N ALA A 197 16.29 1.19 -6.12
CA ALA A 197 17.47 2.02 -5.91
C ALA A 197 18.57 1.72 -6.96
N PRO A 198 19.35 2.71 -7.43
CA PRO A 198 20.46 2.54 -8.39
C PRO A 198 21.45 1.43 -7.98
N GLU A 199 21.94 0.62 -8.93
CA GLU A 199 22.98 -0.38 -8.63
C GLU A 199 24.30 0.36 -8.36
N GLY A 200 24.97 0.05 -7.25
CA GLY A 200 26.13 0.83 -6.77
C GLY A 200 25.78 2.01 -5.86
N GLN A 201 24.50 2.22 -5.57
CA GLN A 201 24.05 2.97 -4.40
C GLN A 201 23.40 2.00 -3.41
N ALA A 202 24.24 1.37 -2.58
CA ALA A 202 23.75 1.04 -1.24
C ALA A 202 23.21 2.34 -0.62
N ALA A 203 21.96 2.29 -0.16
CA ALA A 203 21.18 3.41 0.34
C ALA A 203 22.00 4.36 1.23
N THR A 204 21.94 5.67 0.95
CA THR A 204 22.31 6.71 1.92
C THR A 204 21.10 7.13 2.79
N TRP A 205 19.97 6.44 2.69
CA TRP A 205 18.85 6.57 3.62
C TRP A 205 18.94 5.50 4.69
N THR A 206 19.26 5.92 5.91
CA THR A 206 19.15 5.05 7.08
C THR A 206 17.68 4.88 7.47
N TYR A 207 17.35 3.76 8.10
CA TYR A 207 16.01 3.53 8.68
C TYR A 207 15.58 4.70 9.59
N ASP A 208 16.51 5.24 10.36
CA ASP A 208 16.29 6.39 11.24
C ASP A 208 15.87 7.65 10.47
N ASN A 209 16.45 7.91 9.30
CA ASN A 209 16.08 9.08 8.50
C ASN A 209 14.66 8.95 7.92
N ILE A 210 14.27 7.73 7.50
CA ILE A 210 12.92 7.45 7.00
C ILE A 210 11.89 7.64 8.12
N VAL A 211 12.15 7.08 9.30
CA VAL A 211 11.26 7.21 10.47
C VAL A 211 11.14 8.68 10.89
N THR A 212 12.25 9.42 10.88
CA THR A 212 12.26 10.86 11.20
C THR A 212 11.38 11.66 10.24
N ALA A 213 11.48 11.40 8.93
CA ALA A 213 10.65 12.05 7.92
C ALA A 213 9.15 11.73 8.11
N GLN A 214 8.81 10.46 8.39
CA GLN A 214 7.42 10.03 8.62
C GLN A 214 6.80 10.70 9.86
N ILE A 215 7.55 10.83 10.95
CA ILE A 215 7.09 11.51 12.17
C ILE A 215 6.76 12.99 11.87
N ALA A 216 7.64 13.69 11.15
CA ALA A 216 7.42 15.08 10.77
C ALA A 216 6.17 15.25 9.89
N ILE A 217 5.98 14.37 8.89
CA ILE A 217 4.78 14.34 8.04
C ILE A 217 3.51 14.12 8.88
N GLY A 218 3.55 13.17 9.83
CA GLY A 218 2.42 12.89 10.72
C GLY A 218 2.00 14.11 11.55
N ILE A 219 2.97 14.85 12.09
CA ILE A 219 2.74 16.09 12.86
C ILE A 219 2.10 17.17 11.99
N LEU A 220 2.61 17.40 10.77
CA LEU A 220 2.03 18.40 9.86
C LEU A 220 0.61 18.05 9.42
N ASN A 221 0.32 16.77 9.20
CA ASN A 221 -1.03 16.30 8.91
C ASN A 221 -1.98 16.54 10.08
N GLN A 222 -1.54 16.32 11.32
CA GLN A 222 -2.32 16.61 12.52
C GLN A 222 -2.64 18.11 12.63
N ALA A 223 -1.63 18.98 12.46
CA ALA A 223 -1.82 20.44 12.45
C ALA A 223 -2.84 20.88 11.38
N ARG A 224 -2.72 20.37 10.15
CA ARG A 224 -3.67 20.65 9.06
C ARG A 224 -5.09 20.13 9.35
N GLY A 225 -5.20 19.02 10.07
CA GLY A 225 -6.46 18.47 10.57
C GLY A 225 -7.17 19.42 11.55
N MET A 226 -6.43 19.93 12.55
CA MET A 226 -6.94 20.91 13.52
C MET A 226 -7.43 22.19 12.84
N ILE A 227 -6.64 22.74 11.89
CA ILE A 227 -7.04 23.89 11.07
C ILE A 227 -8.33 23.61 10.28
N SER A 228 -8.44 22.42 9.71
CA SER A 228 -9.61 22.05 8.90
C SER A 228 -10.87 21.90 9.74
N ALA A 229 -10.76 21.36 10.96
CA ALA A 229 -11.88 21.30 11.91
C ALA A 229 -12.37 22.71 12.28
N ARG A 230 -11.46 23.62 12.64
CA ARG A 230 -11.82 24.99 13.00
C ARG A 230 -12.41 25.77 11.82
N LEU A 231 -11.88 25.56 10.62
CA LEU A 231 -12.43 26.14 9.38
C LEU A 231 -13.88 25.73 9.13
N HIS A 232 -14.27 24.52 9.54
CA HIS A 232 -15.65 24.05 9.42
C HIS A 232 -16.58 24.80 10.38
N GLU A 233 -16.14 25.03 11.63
CA GLU A 233 -16.92 25.73 12.67
C GLU A 233 -17.17 27.21 12.35
N ILE A 234 -16.19 27.90 11.73
CA ILE A 234 -16.22 29.37 11.59
C ILE A 234 -16.61 29.86 10.19
N LYS A 235 -16.89 28.94 9.24
CA LYS A 235 -16.94 29.23 7.81
C LYS A 235 -17.87 30.38 7.44
N ASP A 236 -18.99 30.50 8.14
CA ASP A 236 -20.06 31.46 7.86
C ASP A 236 -20.15 32.59 8.92
N THR A 237 -19.34 32.52 9.98
CA THR A 237 -19.38 33.45 11.12
C THR A 237 -18.19 34.39 11.20
N ASN A 238 -17.03 34.02 10.61
CA ASN A 238 -15.86 34.91 10.58
C ASN A 238 -15.01 34.73 9.29
N PRO A 239 -15.36 35.43 8.20
CA PRO A 239 -14.70 35.29 6.91
C PRO A 239 -13.22 35.67 6.91
N ALA A 240 -12.82 36.65 7.74
CA ALA A 240 -11.44 37.09 7.84
C ALA A 240 -10.55 36.01 8.47
N LEU A 241 -10.98 35.45 9.61
CA LEU A 241 -10.28 34.34 10.25
C LEU A 241 -10.25 33.09 9.36
N ALA A 242 -11.34 32.80 8.66
CA ALA A 242 -11.40 31.68 7.72
C ALA A 242 -10.41 31.83 6.55
N LYS A 243 -10.13 33.06 6.08
CA LYS A 243 -9.09 33.30 5.07
C LYS A 243 -7.70 32.98 5.63
N THR A 244 -7.36 33.55 6.80
CA THR A 244 -6.07 33.33 7.47
C THR A 244 -5.78 31.84 7.68
N LEU A 245 -6.76 31.08 8.15
CA LEU A 245 -6.61 29.64 8.38
C LEU A 245 -6.40 28.84 7.08
N ARG A 246 -7.00 29.26 5.96
CA ARG A 246 -6.75 28.60 4.65
C ARG A 246 -5.33 28.85 4.16
N ASP A 247 -4.81 30.07 4.36
CA ASP A 247 -3.44 30.42 3.99
C ASP A 247 -2.44 29.64 4.84
N LYS A 248 -2.65 29.57 6.16
CA LYS A 248 -1.84 28.73 7.07
C LYS A 248 -1.84 27.25 6.69
N ARG A 249 -3.00 26.71 6.29
CA ARG A 249 -3.09 25.32 5.82
C ARG A 249 -2.27 25.08 4.55
N ARG A 250 -2.15 26.08 3.67
CA ARG A 250 -1.34 25.99 2.45
C ARG A 250 0.15 26.05 2.77
N GLU A 251 0.56 26.91 3.71
CA GLU A 251 1.93 26.97 4.22
C GLU A 251 2.38 25.61 4.77
N LEU A 252 1.55 24.96 5.59
CA LEU A 252 1.86 23.62 6.14
C LEU A 252 1.96 22.54 5.07
N LEU A 253 1.19 22.64 3.98
CA LEU A 253 1.31 21.72 2.85
C LEU A 253 2.64 21.93 2.10
N ALA A 254 3.02 23.18 1.84
CA ALA A 254 4.30 23.50 1.22
C ALA A 254 5.49 23.03 2.10
N LEU A 255 5.39 23.18 3.42
CA LEU A 255 6.39 22.68 4.37
C LEU A 255 6.48 21.15 4.39
N GLN A 256 5.38 20.44 4.12
CA GLN A 256 5.40 18.98 4.00
C GLN A 256 6.15 18.54 2.74
N GLU A 257 6.03 19.30 1.64
CA GLU A 257 6.70 19.00 0.37
C GLU A 257 8.23 19.16 0.44
N THR A 258 8.77 19.85 1.45
CA THR A 258 10.22 19.98 1.67
C THR A 258 10.84 18.81 2.44
N ILE A 259 10.04 17.87 2.95
CA ILE A 259 10.54 16.76 3.77
C ILE A 259 11.14 15.67 2.86
N ASN A 260 12.42 15.36 3.06
CA ASN A 260 13.15 14.30 2.34
C ASN A 260 14.00 13.46 3.34
N PRO A 261 13.99 12.12 3.28
CA PRO A 261 14.92 11.27 4.04
C PRO A 261 16.43 11.52 3.80
N ASP A 262 16.82 12.21 2.72
CA ASP A 262 18.19 12.73 2.52
C ASP A 262 18.55 13.87 3.49
N ASP A 263 17.54 14.56 4.03
CA ASP A 263 17.68 15.72 4.92
C ASP A 263 16.87 15.48 6.22
N PRO A 264 17.40 14.66 7.14
CA PRO A 264 16.75 14.41 8.42
C PRO A 264 16.69 15.66 9.31
N ASP A 265 17.49 16.69 9.04
CA ASP A 265 17.53 17.90 9.86
C ASP A 265 16.30 18.77 9.60
N THR A 266 15.84 18.87 8.34
CA THR A 266 14.53 19.47 8.02
C THR A 266 13.39 18.77 8.76
N ALA A 267 13.37 17.43 8.77
CA ALA A 267 12.34 16.68 9.48
C ALA A 267 12.41 16.87 11.01
N LYS A 268 13.61 16.84 11.60
CA LYS A 268 13.82 17.11 13.04
C LYS A 268 13.39 18.52 13.43
N ALA A 269 13.72 19.53 12.62
CA ALA A 269 13.34 20.92 12.87
C ALA A 269 11.81 21.09 12.88
N ILE A 270 11.12 20.43 11.95
CA ILE A 270 9.65 20.40 11.90
C ILE A 270 9.09 19.71 13.15
N THR A 271 9.62 18.55 13.53
CA THR A 271 9.18 17.83 14.74
C THR A 271 9.39 18.66 16.01
N ALA A 272 10.53 19.35 16.15
CA ALA A 272 10.82 20.21 17.29
C ALA A 272 9.86 21.39 17.37
N THR A 273 9.54 22.01 16.23
CA THR A 273 8.66 23.17 16.15
C THR A 273 7.20 22.80 16.39
N TRP A 274 6.71 21.76 15.73
CA TRP A 274 5.27 21.46 15.68
C TRP A 274 4.84 20.34 16.62
N GLY A 275 5.76 19.48 17.07
CA GLY A 275 5.41 18.25 17.78
C GLY A 275 4.75 18.47 19.14
N SER A 276 5.09 19.55 19.84
CA SER A 276 4.41 19.93 21.10
C SER A 276 3.12 20.72 20.85
N ARG A 277 3.10 21.55 19.80
CA ARG A 277 1.93 22.36 19.42
C ARG A 277 0.72 21.50 19.11
N VAL A 278 0.87 20.45 18.30
CA VAL A 278 -0.26 19.60 17.90
C VAL A 278 -0.80 18.71 19.03
N LYS A 279 -0.12 18.62 20.17
CA LYS A 279 -0.55 17.84 21.34
C LYS A 279 -1.37 18.65 22.34
N ASP A 280 -1.38 19.99 22.21
CA ASP A 280 -2.07 20.91 23.10
C ASP A 280 -2.86 21.91 22.26
N ASP A 281 -4.19 21.75 22.23
CA ASP A 281 -5.08 22.54 21.40
C ASP A 281 -5.01 24.04 21.76
N ALA A 282 -4.95 24.39 23.04
CA ALA A 282 -4.88 25.78 23.47
C ALA A 282 -3.57 26.44 23.01
N ARG A 283 -2.45 25.72 23.14
CA ARG A 283 -1.14 26.17 22.67
C ARG A 283 -1.06 26.24 21.15
N PHE A 284 -1.66 25.27 20.45
CA PHE A 284 -1.71 25.23 18.99
C PHE A 284 -2.26 26.54 18.43
N TRP A 285 -3.43 26.96 18.91
CA TRP A 285 -4.10 28.17 18.40
C TRP A 285 -3.42 29.47 18.82
N LEU A 286 -2.69 29.46 19.93
CA LEU A 286 -1.96 30.64 20.43
C LEU A 286 -0.66 30.88 19.63
N GLU A 287 -0.04 29.81 19.12
CA GLU A 287 1.23 29.84 18.38
C GLU A 287 1.07 29.65 16.85
N LEU A 288 -0.17 29.62 16.33
CA LEU A 288 -0.50 29.43 14.91
C LEU A 288 -0.31 30.69 14.06
#